data_AF-A0A653MPY1-F1
#
_entry.id   AF-A0A653MPY1-F1
#
_cell.length_a   1.000
_cell.length_b   1.000
_cell.length_c   1.000
_cell.angle_alpha   90.00
_cell.angle_beta   90.00
_cell.angle_gamma   90.00
#
_symmetry.space_group_name_H-M   'P 1'
#
loop_
_entity.id
_entity.type
_entity.pdbx_description
1 polymer ?
#
loop_
_entity_poly.entity_id
_entity_poly.type
_entity_poly.pdbx_seq_one_letter_code
_entity_poly.pdbx_strand_id
1 'polypeptide(L)'
;MAAIAESLFQGAWVLLLCGSVLVVSVAATVFQVRRRALAGPDADPERPDQLFWDLFMGSAVALPALLISTLSSAWAGLFLTGAAVASGVAAYRGSPRLAAWLSKRRQRREYAPLYTAAQAEHTMLLERWRRYELDPAYCIDYPAMTDVRLPQTAEVIKAMREAEQLRAARHQGYPPAVDRFGRALAAAEKAVGIPVRGH
;
A
#
# COMPACT_ATOMS: atom_id res chain seq x y z
N MET A 1 -0.60 7.27 57.83
CA MET A 1 0.21 7.67 56.65
C MET A 1 0.37 6.53 55.65
N ALA A 2 0.64 5.28 56.08
CA ALA A 2 0.74 4.12 55.17
C ALA A 2 -0.54 3.84 54.35
N ALA A 3 -1.73 3.81 54.99
CA ALA A 3 -2.99 3.53 54.30
C ALA A 3 -3.38 4.57 53.21
N ILE A 4 -2.94 5.82 53.36
CA ILE A 4 -3.18 6.90 52.38
C ILE A 4 -2.22 6.75 51.19
N ALA A 5 -0.98 6.34 51.46
CA ALA A 5 0.01 6.06 50.42
C ALA A 5 -0.41 4.84 49.57
N GLU A 6 -0.97 3.81 50.21
CA GLU A 6 -1.48 2.61 49.53
C GLU A 6 -2.70 2.91 48.65
N SER A 7 -3.65 3.73 49.13
CA SER A 7 -4.80 4.13 48.31
C SER A 7 -4.41 5.02 47.13
N LEU A 8 -3.41 5.90 47.31
CA LEU A 8 -2.86 6.74 46.23
C LEU A 8 -2.10 5.91 45.19
N PHE A 9 -1.30 4.93 45.63
CA PHE A 9 -0.56 4.05 44.75
C PHE A 9 -1.50 3.18 43.92
N GLN A 10 -2.54 2.62 44.56
CA GLN A 10 -3.54 1.78 43.90
C GLN A 10 -4.42 2.60 42.92
N GLY A 11 -4.78 3.84 43.28
CA GLY A 11 -5.44 4.78 42.37
C GLY A 11 -4.58 5.18 41.16
N ALA A 12 -3.27 5.36 41.34
CA ALA A 12 -2.34 5.69 40.26
C ALA A 12 -2.19 4.53 39.24
N TRP A 13 -2.13 3.28 39.71
CA TRP A 13 -2.08 2.11 38.83
C TRP A 13 -3.38 1.92 38.02
N VAL A 14 -4.54 2.14 38.65
CA VAL A 14 -5.84 2.09 37.97
C VAL A 14 -5.93 3.18 36.90
N LEU A 15 -5.48 4.40 37.20
CA LEU A 15 -5.45 5.51 36.24
C LEU A 15 -4.54 5.21 35.04
N LEU A 16 -3.36 4.63 35.26
CA LEU A 16 -2.44 4.29 34.18
C LEU A 16 -2.97 3.16 33.29
N LEU A 17 -3.49 2.09 33.88
CA LEU A 17 -4.02 0.95 33.13
C LEU A 17 -5.35 1.28 32.43
N CYS A 18 -6.33 1.83 33.16
CA CYS A 18 -7.61 2.21 32.55
C CYS A 18 -7.44 3.37 31.57
N GLY A 19 -6.57 4.34 31.87
CA GLY A 19 -6.30 5.47 30.99
C GLY A 19 -5.62 5.07 29.68
N SER A 20 -4.60 4.21 29.72
CA SER A 20 -3.94 3.72 28.51
C SER A 20 -4.89 2.88 27.64
N VAL A 21 -5.66 1.97 28.24
CA VAL A 21 -6.65 1.14 27.53
C VAL A 21 -7.73 2.02 26.87
N LEU A 22 -8.24 3.02 27.60
CA LEU A 22 -9.25 3.94 27.10
C LEU A 22 -8.69 4.77 25.94
N VAL A 23 -7.53 5.38 26.10
CA VAL A 23 -6.87 6.20 25.07
C VAL A 23 -6.61 5.39 23.80
N VAL A 24 -6.07 4.18 23.94
CA VAL A 24 -5.80 3.28 22.80
C VAL A 24 -7.10 2.86 22.12
N SER A 25 -8.13 2.49 22.88
CA SER A 25 -9.44 2.08 22.36
C SER A 25 -10.10 3.23 21.57
N VAL A 26 -10.23 4.41 22.18
CA VAL A 26 -10.85 5.59 21.55
C VAL A 26 -10.07 6.04 20.31
N ALA A 27 -8.74 6.08 20.39
CA ALA A 27 -7.90 6.43 19.24
C ALA A 27 -8.06 5.42 18.09
N ALA A 28 -8.11 4.11 18.40
CA ALA A 28 -8.30 3.05 17.42
C ALA A 28 -9.68 3.13 16.75
N THR A 29 -10.76 3.30 17.52
CA THR A 29 -12.13 3.41 17.00
C THR A 29 -12.30 4.64 16.11
N VAL A 30 -11.85 5.81 16.55
CA VAL A 30 -11.93 7.04 15.74
C VAL A 30 -11.10 6.94 14.47
N PHE A 31 -9.91 6.34 14.56
CA PHE A 31 -9.06 6.11 13.40
C PHE A 31 -9.74 5.18 12.38
N GLN A 32 -10.36 4.08 12.82
CA GLN A 32 -11.03 3.10 11.94
C GLN A 32 -12.28 3.67 11.29
N VAL A 33 -13.15 4.32 12.06
CA VAL A 33 -14.36 5.00 11.54
C VAL A 33 -13.99 6.03 10.48
N ARG A 34 -12.97 6.86 10.76
CA ARG A 34 -12.54 7.90 9.81
C ARG A 34 -11.81 7.33 8.59
N ARG A 35 -10.99 6.28 8.78
CA ARG A 35 -10.33 5.60 7.67
C ARG A 35 -11.35 5.01 6.71
N ARG A 36 -12.42 4.40 7.22
CA ARG A 36 -13.53 3.89 6.40
C ARG A 36 -14.34 5.04 5.80
N ALA A 37 -14.61 6.12 6.54
CA ALA A 37 -15.27 7.34 6.03
C ALA A 37 -14.56 7.93 4.79
N LEU A 38 -13.22 7.93 4.81
CA LEU A 38 -12.37 8.42 3.71
C LEU A 38 -12.23 7.45 2.53
N ALA A 39 -12.49 6.16 2.73
CA ALA A 39 -12.70 5.24 1.60
C ALA A 39 -14.06 5.60 0.99
N GLY A 40 -14.11 5.89 -0.31
CA GLY A 40 -15.31 6.44 -0.97
C GLY A 40 -16.58 5.57 -0.82
N PRO A 41 -17.76 6.11 -1.17
CA PRO A 41 -19.05 5.44 -1.00
C PRO A 41 -19.21 4.13 -1.80
N ASP A 42 -18.42 3.92 -2.86
CA ASP A 42 -18.50 2.73 -3.73
C ASP A 42 -17.74 1.50 -3.22
N ALA A 43 -17.07 1.58 -2.06
CA ALA A 43 -16.09 0.58 -1.65
C ALA A 43 -16.68 -0.70 -1.03
N ASP A 44 -17.84 -0.65 -0.35
CA ASP A 44 -18.35 -1.83 0.37
C ASP A 44 -19.83 -1.69 0.80
N PRO A 45 -20.75 -2.57 0.39
CA PRO A 45 -22.14 -2.57 0.87
C PRO A 45 -22.27 -2.97 2.35
N GLU A 46 -21.29 -3.67 2.93
CA GLU A 46 -21.29 -4.11 4.34
C GLU A 46 -20.76 -3.04 5.32
N ARG A 47 -20.36 -1.87 4.81
CA ARG A 47 -19.82 -0.75 5.58
C ARG A 47 -20.64 -0.34 6.83
N PRO A 48 -21.98 -0.21 6.79
CA PRO A 48 -22.74 0.16 7.99
C PRO A 48 -22.65 -0.89 9.10
N ASP A 49 -22.60 -2.18 8.75
CA ASP A 49 -22.47 -3.27 9.72
C ASP A 49 -21.06 -3.29 10.33
N GLN A 50 -20.02 -3.14 9.51
CA GLN A 50 -18.65 -3.07 10.01
C GLN A 50 -18.40 -1.83 10.89
N LEU A 51 -19.02 -0.67 10.56
CA LEU A 51 -18.97 0.52 11.40
C LEU A 51 -19.69 0.31 12.73
N PHE A 52 -20.84 -0.37 12.71
CA PHE A 52 -21.55 -0.75 13.93
C PHE A 52 -20.67 -1.63 14.84
N TRP A 53 -20.05 -2.69 14.30
CA TRP A 53 -19.17 -3.57 15.08
C TRP A 53 -17.96 -2.85 15.65
N ASP A 54 -17.34 -1.95 14.90
CA ASP A 54 -16.21 -1.14 15.40
C ASP A 54 -16.63 -0.18 16.52
N LEU A 55 -17.79 0.47 16.38
CA LEU A 55 -18.34 1.40 17.37
C LEU A 55 -18.80 0.67 18.63
N PHE A 56 -19.40 -0.51 18.46
CA PHE A 56 -19.86 -1.37 19.54
C PHE A 56 -18.67 -1.93 20.33
N MET A 57 -17.65 -2.49 19.66
CA MET A 57 -16.43 -2.98 20.31
C MET A 57 -15.68 -1.85 21.03
N GLY A 58 -15.56 -0.68 20.40
CA GLY A 58 -14.92 0.49 21.02
C GLY A 58 -15.65 0.96 22.28
N SER A 59 -16.98 1.05 22.21
CA SER A 59 -17.81 1.47 23.34
C SER A 59 -17.87 0.42 24.45
N ALA A 60 -17.90 -0.88 24.11
CA ALA A 60 -17.86 -1.98 25.06
C ALA A 60 -16.58 -2.01 25.90
N VAL A 61 -15.46 -1.45 25.40
CA VAL A 61 -14.20 -1.32 26.16
C VAL A 61 -14.09 0.03 26.86
N ALA A 62 -14.52 1.12 26.20
CA ALA A 62 -14.40 2.47 26.74
C ALA A 62 -15.36 2.75 27.92
N LEU A 63 -16.60 2.23 27.84
CA LEU A 63 -17.62 2.46 28.87
C LEU A 63 -17.25 1.82 30.21
N PRO A 64 -16.80 0.55 30.30
CA PRO A 64 -16.37 -0.03 31.56
C PRO A 64 -15.12 0.67 32.13
N ALA A 65 -14.16 1.05 31.28
CA ALA A 65 -12.94 1.74 31.74
C ALA A 65 -13.26 3.11 32.36
N LEU A 66 -14.23 3.84 31.79
CA LEU A 66 -14.75 5.08 32.36
C LEU A 66 -15.51 4.82 33.66
N LEU A 67 -16.44 3.86 33.67
CA LEU A 67 -17.27 3.55 34.84
C LEU A 67 -16.44 3.13 36.05
N ILE A 68 -15.46 2.24 35.86
CA ILE A 68 -14.57 1.76 36.92
C ILE A 68 -13.74 2.92 37.51
N SER A 69 -13.26 3.84 36.66
CA SER A 69 -12.47 4.99 37.15
C SER A 69 -13.32 6.10 37.76
N THR A 70 -14.54 6.33 37.28
CA THR A 70 -15.45 7.33 37.86
C THR A 70 -15.94 6.92 39.24
N LEU A 71 -16.14 5.63 39.47
CA LEU A 71 -16.59 5.10 40.75
C LEU A 71 -15.47 5.13 41.81
N SER A 72 -14.20 5.20 41.40
CA SER A 72 -13.06 5.28 42.32
C SER A 72 -12.69 6.71 42.70
N SER A 73 -12.82 7.67 41.78
CA SER A 73 -12.53 9.09 42.03
C SER A 73 -13.24 10.00 41.03
N ALA A 74 -14.00 10.99 41.54
CA ALA A 74 -14.68 11.99 40.71
C ALA A 74 -13.70 12.80 39.84
N TRP A 75 -12.47 13.02 40.32
CA TRP A 75 -11.43 13.72 39.58
C TRP A 75 -10.79 12.84 38.50
N ALA A 76 -10.67 11.53 38.73
CA ALA A 76 -10.18 10.58 37.74
C ALA A 76 -11.06 10.55 36.48
N GLY A 77 -12.39 10.59 36.66
CA GLY A 77 -13.35 10.63 35.56
C GLY A 77 -13.16 11.84 34.63
N LEU A 78 -12.92 13.03 35.21
CA LEU A 78 -12.69 14.27 34.46
C LEU A 78 -11.39 14.23 33.62
N PHE A 79 -10.29 13.75 34.20
CA PHE A 79 -9.04 13.61 33.48
C PHE A 79 -9.14 12.59 32.34
N LEU A 80 -9.84 11.47 32.58
CA LEU A 80 -9.98 10.41 31.58
C LEU A 80 -10.92 10.80 30.43
N THR A 81 -12.01 11.51 30.71
CA THR A 81 -12.87 12.06 29.63
C THR A 81 -12.12 13.11 28.82
N GLY A 82 -11.35 13.99 29.47
CA GLY A 82 -10.47 14.94 28.77
C GLY A 82 -9.45 14.24 27.87
N ALA A 83 -8.78 13.21 28.40
CA ALA A 83 -7.82 12.39 27.65
C ALA A 83 -8.48 11.65 26.48
N ALA A 84 -9.70 11.13 26.66
CA ALA A 84 -10.49 10.48 25.61
C ALA A 84 -10.79 11.45 24.46
N VAL A 85 -11.29 12.65 24.77
CA VAL A 85 -11.62 13.68 23.78
C VAL A 85 -10.36 14.13 23.05
N ALA A 86 -9.27 14.42 23.77
CA ALA A 86 -8.00 14.82 23.16
C ALA A 86 -7.45 13.75 22.21
N SER A 87 -7.50 12.49 22.62
CA SER A 87 -7.05 11.35 21.80
C SER A 87 -7.92 11.15 20.56
N GLY A 88 -9.24 11.29 20.71
CA GLY A 88 -10.18 11.27 19.59
C GLY A 88 -9.91 12.39 18.59
N VAL A 89 -9.69 13.62 19.06
CA VAL A 89 -9.36 14.77 18.19
C VAL A 89 -8.00 14.59 17.51
N ALA A 90 -6.99 14.08 18.22
CA ALA A 90 -5.67 13.81 17.66
C ALA A 90 -5.73 12.72 16.57
N ALA A 91 -6.44 11.62 16.82
CA ALA A 91 -6.70 10.57 15.82
C ALA A 91 -7.50 11.12 14.63
N TYR A 92 -8.50 11.96 14.89
CA TYR A 92 -9.27 12.66 13.87
C TYR A 92 -8.46 13.71 13.11
N ARG A 93 -7.33 14.23 13.57
CA ARG A 93 -6.50 15.13 12.74
C ARG A 93 -5.37 14.38 12.03
N GLY A 94 -4.83 13.33 12.65
CA GLY A 94 -3.75 12.52 12.10
C GLY A 94 -4.18 11.50 11.04
N SER A 95 -5.46 11.09 11.00
CA SER A 95 -5.87 9.95 10.16
C SER A 95 -5.61 10.07 8.65
N PRO A 96 -5.74 11.21 7.93
CA PRO A 96 -5.48 11.27 6.49
C PRO A 96 -4.00 11.06 6.20
N ARG A 97 -3.12 11.60 7.05
CA ARG A 97 -1.67 11.46 6.90
C ARG A 97 -1.25 10.02 7.14
N LEU A 98 -1.77 9.41 8.19
CA LEU A 98 -1.52 8.00 8.53
C LEU A 98 -2.10 7.05 7.48
N ALA A 99 -3.34 7.27 7.02
CA ALA A 99 -3.98 6.47 5.99
C ALA A 99 -3.24 6.57 4.65
N ALA A 100 -2.86 7.78 4.22
CA ALA A 100 -2.07 7.99 3.01
C ALA A 100 -0.66 7.36 3.11
N TRP A 101 -0.06 7.36 4.30
CA TRP A 101 1.23 6.71 4.52
C TRP A 101 1.12 5.18 4.48
N LEU A 102 0.09 4.62 5.11
CA LEU A 102 -0.19 3.18 5.08
C LEU A 102 -0.55 2.69 3.69
N SER A 103 -1.35 3.45 2.93
CA SER A 103 -1.70 3.10 1.55
C SER A 103 -0.48 3.13 0.64
N LYS A 104 0.38 4.15 0.75
CA LYS A 104 1.68 4.19 0.05
C LYS A 104 2.57 2.99 0.41
N ARG A 105 2.57 2.55 1.67
CA ARG A 105 3.31 1.34 2.09
C ARG A 105 2.73 0.06 1.49
N ARG A 106 1.41 -0.10 1.48
CA ARG A 106 0.73 -1.26 0.87
C ARG A 106 0.98 -1.29 -0.64
N GLN A 107 0.80 -0.15 -1.31
CA GLN A 107 1.04 -0.02 -2.74
C GLN A 107 2.50 -0.38 -3.08
N ARG A 108 3.49 0.04 -2.28
CA ARG A 108 4.89 -0.38 -2.47
C ARG A 108 5.10 -1.89 -2.33
N ARG A 109 4.38 -2.55 -1.42
CA ARG A 109 4.47 -4.01 -1.22
C ARG A 109 3.85 -4.77 -2.38
N GLU A 110 2.68 -4.33 -2.85
CA GLU A 110 1.99 -4.91 -4.00
C GLU A 110 2.77 -4.67 -5.31
N TYR A 111 3.45 -3.53 -5.42
CA TYR A 111 4.20 -3.16 -6.60
C TYR A 111 5.57 -3.86 -6.71
N ALA A 112 6.16 -4.26 -5.57
CA ALA A 112 7.45 -4.96 -5.54
C ALA A 112 7.47 -6.26 -6.37
N PRO A 113 6.52 -7.21 -6.22
CA PRO A 113 6.51 -8.44 -7.02
C PRO A 113 6.30 -8.16 -8.51
N LEU A 114 5.43 -7.20 -8.86
CA LEU A 114 5.20 -6.79 -10.25
C LEU A 114 6.47 -6.22 -10.89
N TYR A 115 7.22 -5.41 -10.15
CA TYR A 115 8.49 -4.86 -10.63
C TYR A 115 9.53 -5.98 -10.84
N THR A 116 9.63 -6.95 -9.91
CA THR A 116 10.58 -8.06 -10.07
C THR A 116 10.21 -8.98 -11.23
N ALA A 117 8.93 -9.25 -11.45
CA ALA A 117 8.46 -10.03 -12.59
C ALA A 117 8.78 -9.31 -13.92
N ALA A 118 8.48 -8.01 -14.00
CA ALA A 118 8.82 -7.19 -15.16
C ALA A 118 10.33 -7.09 -15.40
N GLN A 119 11.17 -7.15 -14.36
CA GLN A 119 12.62 -7.18 -14.51
C GLN A 119 13.13 -8.49 -15.13
N ALA A 120 12.56 -9.63 -14.72
CA ALA A 120 12.87 -10.92 -15.32
C ALA A 120 12.43 -10.97 -16.80
N GLU A 121 11.21 -10.51 -17.09
CA GLU A 121 10.68 -10.43 -18.45
C GLU A 121 11.50 -9.50 -19.35
N HIS A 122 11.87 -8.32 -18.87
CA HIS A 122 12.72 -7.39 -19.63
C HIS A 122 14.08 -8.00 -19.97
N THR A 123 14.71 -8.70 -19.02
CA THR A 123 16.00 -9.37 -19.28
C THR A 123 15.85 -10.46 -20.34
N MET A 124 14.77 -11.23 -20.30
CA MET A 124 14.47 -12.27 -21.31
C MET A 124 14.24 -11.66 -22.70
N LEU A 125 13.48 -10.57 -22.78
CA LEU A 125 13.20 -9.88 -24.05
C LEU A 125 14.48 -9.22 -24.62
N LEU A 126 15.32 -8.62 -23.76
CA LEU A 126 16.62 -8.07 -24.16
C LEU A 126 17.54 -9.15 -24.71
N GLU A 127 17.61 -10.31 -24.07
CA GLU A 127 18.43 -11.42 -24.54
C GLU A 127 17.93 -11.94 -25.90
N ARG A 128 16.60 -11.98 -26.11
CA ARG A 128 16.03 -12.36 -27.40
C ARG A 128 16.37 -11.33 -28.48
N TRP A 129 16.17 -10.04 -28.21
CA TRP A 129 16.52 -8.96 -29.12
C TRP A 129 18.01 -8.98 -29.48
N ARG A 130 18.87 -9.17 -28.48
CA ARG A 130 20.31 -9.24 -28.63
C ARG A 130 20.75 -10.35 -29.61
N ARG A 131 20.04 -11.47 -29.70
CA ARG A 131 20.34 -12.51 -30.70
C ARG A 131 20.11 -12.00 -32.11
N TYR A 132 19.06 -11.22 -32.36
CA TYR A 132 18.80 -10.66 -33.69
C TYR A 132 19.85 -9.64 -34.13
N GLU A 133 20.46 -8.90 -33.19
CA GLU A 133 21.49 -7.89 -33.50
C GLU A 133 22.92 -8.42 -33.47
N LEU A 134 23.25 -9.38 -32.59
CA LEU A 134 24.63 -9.80 -32.35
C LEU A 134 24.97 -11.19 -32.93
N ASP A 135 23.99 -12.02 -33.27
CA ASP A 135 24.25 -13.33 -33.88
C ASP A 135 24.32 -13.19 -35.41
N PRO A 136 25.49 -13.43 -36.03
CA PRO A 136 25.65 -13.32 -37.47
C PRO A 136 24.66 -14.19 -38.27
N ALA A 137 24.26 -15.35 -37.74
CA ALA A 137 23.29 -16.22 -38.41
C ALA A 137 21.90 -15.56 -38.48
N TYR A 138 21.43 -15.00 -37.37
CA TYR A 138 20.14 -14.29 -37.33
C TYR A 138 20.17 -13.00 -38.14
N CYS A 139 21.29 -12.28 -38.20
CA CYS A 139 21.41 -11.09 -39.06
C CYS A 139 21.32 -11.43 -40.55
N ILE A 140 21.82 -12.60 -40.98
CA ILE A 140 21.73 -13.08 -42.37
C ILE A 140 20.31 -13.55 -42.68
N ASP A 141 19.70 -14.32 -41.79
CA ASP A 141 18.36 -14.90 -41.99
C ASP A 141 17.25 -13.84 -41.88
N TYR A 142 17.44 -12.82 -41.04
CA TYR A 142 16.43 -11.81 -40.70
C TYR A 142 16.96 -10.36 -40.76
N PRO A 143 17.46 -9.89 -41.92
CA PRO A 143 18.07 -8.56 -42.04
C PRO A 143 17.08 -7.41 -41.75
N ALA A 144 15.79 -7.64 -42.02
CA ALA A 144 14.71 -6.69 -41.69
C ALA A 144 14.61 -6.39 -40.19
N MET A 145 15.04 -7.31 -39.33
CA MET A 145 15.00 -7.14 -37.88
C MET A 145 16.04 -6.12 -37.37
N THR A 146 17.07 -5.83 -38.16
CA THR A 146 18.12 -4.83 -37.84
C THR A 146 17.86 -3.49 -38.54
N ASP A 147 16.92 -3.44 -39.51
CA ASP A 147 16.63 -2.20 -40.25
C ASP A 147 15.68 -1.27 -39.46
N VAL A 148 16.26 -0.20 -38.92
CA VAL A 148 15.56 0.84 -38.16
C VAL A 148 14.58 1.67 -39.01
N ARG A 149 14.66 1.57 -40.35
CA ARG A 149 13.73 2.27 -41.26
C ARG A 149 12.36 1.62 -41.28
N LEU A 150 12.27 0.35 -40.91
CA LEU A 150 11.01 -0.35 -40.78
C LEU A 150 10.28 0.13 -39.52
N PRO A 151 8.98 0.48 -39.64
CA PRO A 151 8.25 1.05 -38.51
C PRO A 151 8.17 0.07 -37.34
N GLN A 152 8.08 -1.23 -37.60
CA GLN A 152 8.00 -2.26 -36.56
C GLN A 152 9.28 -2.29 -35.71
N THR A 153 10.45 -2.31 -36.35
CA THR A 153 11.77 -2.32 -35.70
C THR A 153 12.04 -1.04 -34.93
N ALA A 154 11.63 0.11 -35.48
CA ALA A 154 11.73 1.40 -34.79
C ALA A 154 10.88 1.43 -33.50
N GLU A 155 9.67 0.85 -33.54
CA GLU A 155 8.81 0.75 -32.34
C GLU A 155 9.42 -0.16 -31.27
N VAL A 156 10.10 -1.24 -31.64
CA VAL A 156 10.85 -2.09 -30.69
C VAL A 156 11.90 -1.29 -29.95
N ILE A 157 12.75 -0.54 -30.67
CA ILE A 157 13.83 0.26 -30.07
C ILE A 157 13.27 1.38 -29.18
N LYS A 158 12.17 2.03 -29.59
CA LYS A 158 11.48 3.04 -28.77
C LYS A 158 10.94 2.43 -27.48
N ALA A 159 10.21 1.32 -27.57
CA ALA A 159 9.62 0.65 -26.41
C ALA A 159 10.69 0.12 -25.45
N MET A 160 11.79 -0.42 -25.98
CA MET A 160 12.96 -0.84 -25.20
C MET A 160 13.58 0.35 -24.45
N ARG A 161 13.78 1.49 -25.12
CA ARG A 161 14.32 2.70 -24.50
C ARG A 161 13.38 3.26 -23.43
N GLU A 162 12.08 3.27 -23.67
CA GLU A 162 11.06 3.68 -22.70
C GLU A 162 11.12 2.79 -21.44
N ALA A 163 11.15 1.47 -21.62
CA ALA A 163 11.27 0.52 -20.52
C ALA A 163 12.56 0.74 -19.72
N GLU A 164 13.70 0.97 -20.37
CA GLU A 164 14.97 1.21 -19.70
C GLU A 164 15.00 2.54 -18.91
N GLN A 165 14.44 3.61 -19.47
CA GLN A 165 14.31 4.89 -18.75
C GLN A 165 13.43 4.76 -17.51
N LEU A 166 12.30 4.05 -17.62
CA LEU A 166 11.39 3.83 -16.50
C LEU A 166 11.99 2.88 -15.44
N ARG A 167 12.85 1.95 -15.87
CA ARG A 167 13.65 1.09 -14.97
C ARG A 167 14.59 1.93 -14.12
N ALA A 168 15.38 2.82 -14.75
CA ALA A 168 16.34 3.70 -14.08
C ALA A 168 15.66 4.66 -13.09
N ALA A 169 14.49 5.18 -13.45
CA ALA A 169 13.69 6.05 -12.57
C ALA A 169 12.92 5.29 -11.46
N ARG A 170 12.95 3.94 -11.46
CA ARG A 170 12.13 3.07 -10.60
C ARG A 170 10.64 3.46 -10.62
N HIS A 171 10.16 3.83 -11.81
CA HIS A 171 8.82 4.38 -11.98
C HIS A 171 7.76 3.28 -11.94
N GLN A 172 6.58 3.60 -11.39
CA GLN A 172 5.38 2.77 -11.49
C GLN A 172 4.84 2.51 -12.92
N GLY A 173 5.49 3.05 -13.95
CA GLY A 173 5.17 2.79 -15.36
C GLY A 173 6.01 1.67 -15.97
N TYR A 174 6.96 1.09 -15.21
CA TYR A 174 7.92 0.14 -15.76
C TYR A 174 7.29 -1.18 -16.26
N PRO A 175 6.48 -1.92 -15.48
CA PRO A 175 5.80 -3.14 -15.94
C PRO A 175 4.97 -2.98 -17.23
N PRO A 176 4.08 -1.96 -17.38
CA PRO A 176 3.36 -1.79 -18.64
C PRO A 176 4.28 -1.38 -19.80
N ALA A 177 5.42 -0.74 -19.55
CA ALA A 177 6.41 -0.47 -20.61
C ALA A 177 7.14 -1.74 -21.06
N VAL A 178 7.43 -2.67 -20.15
CA VAL A 178 7.99 -3.99 -20.51
C VAL A 178 6.99 -4.80 -21.35
N ASP A 179 5.71 -4.78 -21.01
CA ASP A 179 4.66 -5.40 -21.82
C ASP A 179 4.56 -4.79 -23.23
N ARG A 180 4.67 -3.46 -23.34
CA ARG A 180 4.74 -2.78 -24.65
C ARG A 180 5.96 -3.21 -25.46
N PHE A 181 7.13 -3.34 -24.82
CA PHE A 181 8.34 -3.85 -25.46
C PHE A 181 8.14 -5.26 -25.99
N GLY A 182 7.56 -6.16 -25.18
CA GLY A 182 7.24 -7.53 -25.60
C GLY A 182 6.28 -7.57 -26.80
N ARG A 183 5.22 -6.75 -26.79
CA ARG A 183 4.27 -6.64 -27.91
C ARG A 183 4.90 -6.07 -29.17
N ALA A 184 5.75 -5.05 -29.04
CA ALA A 184 6.48 -4.50 -30.18
C ALA A 184 7.41 -5.54 -30.81
N LEU A 185 8.13 -6.31 -29.97
CA LEU A 185 9.02 -7.36 -30.43
C LEU A 185 8.26 -8.47 -31.15
N ALA A 186 7.15 -8.95 -30.57
CA ALA A 186 6.31 -9.96 -31.20
C ALA A 186 5.69 -9.48 -32.54
N ALA A 187 5.35 -8.19 -32.64
CA ALA A 187 4.85 -7.60 -33.87
C ALA A 187 5.93 -7.54 -34.96
N ALA A 188 7.17 -7.20 -34.60
CA ALA A 188 8.31 -7.24 -35.51
C ALA A 188 8.63 -8.68 -35.95
N GLU A 189 8.64 -9.64 -35.02
CA GLU A 189 8.91 -11.06 -35.32
C GLU A 189 7.87 -11.60 -36.31
N LYS A 190 6.60 -11.27 -36.08
CA LYS A 190 5.50 -11.64 -36.97
C LYS A 190 5.61 -10.98 -38.36
N ALA A 191 6.04 -9.73 -38.44
CA ALA A 191 6.21 -9.02 -39.72
C ALA A 191 7.32 -9.65 -40.57
N VAL A 192 8.34 -10.23 -39.93
CA VAL A 192 9.46 -10.92 -40.58
C VAL A 192 9.17 -12.41 -40.81
N GLY A 193 8.04 -12.93 -40.30
CA GLY A 193 7.63 -14.32 -40.48
C GLY A 193 8.29 -15.30 -39.52
N ILE A 194 8.90 -14.82 -38.43
CA ILE A 194 9.46 -15.67 -37.37
C ILE A 194 8.30 -16.29 -36.59
N PRO A 195 8.19 -17.62 -36.49
CA PRO A 195 7.16 -18.24 -35.67
C PRO A 195 7.43 -17.91 -34.20
N VAL A 196 6.44 -17.30 -33.54
CA VAL A 196 6.47 -17.07 -32.09
C VAL A 196 6.54 -18.43 -31.42
N ARG A 197 7.74 -18.89 -31.05
CA ARG A 197 7.88 -20.08 -30.19
C ARG A 197 7.32 -19.69 -28.83
N GLY A 198 6.07 -20.08 -28.60
CA GLY A 198 5.46 -20.04 -27.27
C GLY A 198 6.35 -20.81 -26.31
N HIS A 199 6.68 -20.17 -25.19
CA HIS A 199 7.08 -20.85 -23.98
C HIS A 199 5.83 -21.30 -23.25
#